data_AF-T1AH09-F1
#
_entry.id   AF-T1AH09-F1
#
_cell.length_a   1.000
_cell.length_b   1.000
_cell.length_c   1.000
_cell.angle_alpha   90.00
_cell.angle_beta   90.00
_cell.angle_gamma   90.00
#
_symmetry.space_group_name_H-M   'P 1'
#
loop_
_entity.id
_entity.type
_entity.pdbx_description
1 polymer ?
#
loop_
_entity_poly.entity_id
_entity_poly.type
_entity_poly.pdbx_seq_one_letter_code
_entity_poly.pdbx_strand_id
1 'polypeptide(L)'
;MAYYPGCVAQESGKELDMAVRWVARAIGLELVEFPAFTCCGSAFVDEANQTLNVALNARNLAIAEKAGLDLLTICSTCQGMLSLA
;
A
#
# COMPACT_ATOMS: atom_id res chain seq x y z
N MET A 1 6.08 -1.58 10.72
CA MET A 1 5.22 -2.08 9.62
C MET A 1 5.63 -1.43 8.32
N ALA A 2 5.56 -2.16 7.21
CA ALA A 2 5.79 -1.61 5.88
C ALA A 2 4.56 -0.79 5.46
N TYR A 3 4.67 0.53 5.53
CA TYR A 3 3.55 1.42 5.27
C TYR A 3 3.38 1.69 3.78
N TYR A 4 2.24 1.24 3.25
CA TYR A 4 1.81 1.41 1.87
C TYR A 4 0.65 2.45 1.84
N PRO A 5 0.96 3.74 1.65
CA PRO A 5 -0.05 4.80 1.66
C PRO A 5 -1.01 4.73 0.45
N GLY A 6 -0.57 4.13 -0.66
CA GLY A 6 -1.29 4.17 -1.94
C GLY A 6 -1.25 5.57 -2.57
N CYS A 7 -1.75 5.70 -3.79
CA CYS A 7 -1.64 6.94 -4.57
C CYS A 7 -2.48 8.09 -4.01
N VAL A 8 -3.70 7.83 -3.52
CA VAL A 8 -4.60 8.90 -3.03
C VAL A 8 -4.01 9.60 -1.81
N ALA A 9 -3.48 8.85 -0.85
CA ALA A 9 -2.89 9.44 0.36
C ALA A 9 -1.59 10.21 0.09
N GLN A 10 -0.91 9.92 -1.04
CA GLN A 10 0.29 10.64 -1.46
C GLN A 10 -0.05 11.94 -2.23
N GLU A 11 -1.13 11.94 -3.01
CA GLU A 11 -1.52 13.07 -3.86
C GLU A 11 -2.69 13.88 -3.29
N SER A 12 -3.93 13.42 -3.53
CA SER A 12 -5.14 14.24 -3.37
C SER A 12 -5.75 14.19 -1.98
N GLY A 13 -5.40 13.20 -1.17
CA GLY A 13 -5.88 12.98 0.19
C GLY A 13 -4.75 12.93 1.23
N LYS A 14 -3.85 13.92 1.21
CA LYS A 14 -2.66 13.97 2.09
C LYS A 14 -2.99 13.96 3.57
N GLU A 15 -4.17 14.46 3.94
CA GLU A 15 -4.69 14.42 5.30
C GLU A 15 -4.81 12.98 5.83
N LEU A 16 -5.01 11.99 4.95
CA LEU A 16 -5.07 10.59 5.33
C LEU A 16 -3.70 10.06 5.78
N ASP A 17 -2.64 10.35 5.03
CA ASP A 17 -1.26 10.01 5.41
C ASP A 17 -0.88 10.70 6.73
N MET A 18 -1.20 11.99 6.86
CA MET A 18 -0.96 12.75 8.08
C MET A 18 -1.67 12.11 9.29
N ALA A 19 -2.96 11.80 9.17
CA ALA A 19 -3.73 11.20 10.25
C ALA A 19 -3.15 9.84 10.68
N VAL A 20 -2.76 9.00 9.72
CA VAL A 20 -2.18 7.68 10.02
C VAL A 20 -0.86 7.80 10.75
N ARG A 21 0.04 8.70 10.32
CA ARG A 21 1.31 8.93 11.03
C ARG A 21 1.11 9.44 12.45
N TRP A 22 0.10 10.28 12.67
CA TRP A 22 -0.24 10.77 14.00
C TRP A 22 -0.74 9.64 14.90
N VAL A 23 -1.67 8.82 14.40
CA VAL A 23 -2.20 7.67 15.14
C VAL A 23 -1.10 6.65 15.42
N ALA A 24 -0.29 6.31 14.41
CA ALA A 24 0.82 5.38 14.55
C ALA A 24 1.79 5.83 15.64
N ARG A 25 2.16 7.13 15.67
CA ARG A 25 2.98 7.69 16.74
C ARG A 25 2.32 7.58 18.12
N ALA A 26 1.03 7.88 18.21
CA ALA A 26 0.30 7.84 19.48
C ALA A 26 0.23 6.43 20.08
N ILE A 27 0.23 5.39 19.25
CA ILE A 27 0.19 3.98 19.69
C ILE A 27 1.57 3.29 19.69
N GLY A 28 2.65 4.02 19.40
CA GLY A 28 4.01 3.46 19.37
C GLY A 28 4.30 2.55 18.18
N LEU A 29 3.58 2.71 17.07
CA LEU A 29 3.78 1.95 15.83
C LEU A 29 4.78 2.66 14.91
N GLU A 30 5.85 1.96 14.53
CA GLU A 30 6.81 2.46 13.54
C GLU A 30 6.35 2.15 12.11
N LEU A 31 6.29 3.19 11.28
CA LEU A 31 5.93 3.10 9.86
C LEU A 31 7.20 3.23 9.02
N VAL A 32 7.50 2.19 8.24
CA VAL A 32 8.64 2.12 7.33
C VAL A 32 8.12 2.26 5.90
N GLU A 33 8.64 3.24 5.16
CA GLU A 33 8.22 3.50 3.79
C GLU A 33 9.21 2.92 2.78
N PHE A 34 8.68 2.46 1.66
CA PHE A 34 9.47 1.91 0.57
C PHE A 34 9.18 2.71 -0.71
N PRO A 35 10.13 3.52 -1.20
CA PRO A 35 9.99 4.25 -2.46
C PRO A 35 9.75 3.35 -3.68
N ALA A 36 10.07 2.06 -3.55
CA ALA A 36 9.89 1.07 -4.62
C ALA A 36 8.43 0.60 -4.79
N PHE A 37 7.52 0.91 -3.86
CA PHE A 37 6.12 0.58 -4.00
C PHE A 37 5.51 1.23 -5.25
N THR A 38 4.66 0.48 -5.93
CA THR A 38 3.89 0.94 -7.10
C THR A 38 2.41 0.96 -6.78
N CYS A 39 1.63 1.73 -7.55
CA CYS A 39 0.17 1.74 -7.48
C CYS A 39 -0.41 0.31 -7.56
N CYS A 40 -1.52 0.06 -6.86
CA CYS A 40 -2.22 -1.23 -6.85
C CYS A 40 -2.97 -1.53 -8.15
N GLY A 41 -3.06 -0.54 -9.06
CA GLY A 41 -3.59 -0.72 -10.41
C GLY A 41 -5.11 -0.84 -10.51
N SER A 42 -5.86 -0.50 -9.45
CA SER A 42 -7.32 -0.57 -9.47
C SER A 42 -7.95 0.43 -10.46
N ALA A 43 -9.08 0.04 -11.05
CA ALA A 43 -9.85 0.76 -12.07
C ALA A 43 -9.15 0.97 -13.42
N PHE A 44 -8.02 0.29 -13.66
CA PHE A 44 -7.27 0.40 -14.91
C PHE A 44 -6.59 -0.91 -15.28
N VAL A 45 -5.68 -1.39 -14.43
CA VAL A 45 -4.87 -2.58 -14.70
C VAL A 45 -5.67 -3.84 -14.39
N ASP A 46 -6.45 -3.83 -13.32
CA ASP A 46 -7.39 -4.90 -12.95
C ASP A 46 -8.42 -5.20 -14.05
N GLU A 47 -8.93 -4.16 -14.71
CA GLU A 47 -9.88 -4.28 -15.83
C GLU A 47 -9.21 -4.74 -17.13
N ALA A 48 -8.00 -4.24 -17.42
CA ALA A 48 -7.30 -4.54 -18.66
C ALA A 48 -6.56 -5.88 -18.65
N ASN A 49 -5.94 -6.26 -17.52
CA ASN A 49 -5.10 -7.44 -17.40
C ASN A 49 -4.95 -7.91 -15.94
N GLN A 50 -5.76 -8.89 -15.54
CA GLN A 50 -5.72 -9.44 -14.18
C GLN A 50 -4.37 -10.07 -13.82
N THR A 51 -3.70 -10.78 -14.73
CA THR A 51 -2.39 -11.39 -14.44
C THR A 51 -1.36 -10.32 -14.11
N LEU A 52 -1.36 -9.21 -14.84
CA LEU A 52 -0.49 -8.08 -14.54
C LEU A 52 -0.86 -7.43 -13.21
N ASN A 53 -2.15 -7.26 -12.91
CA ASN A 53 -2.60 -6.70 -11.64
C ASN A 53 -2.11 -7.53 -10.44
N VAL A 54 -2.27 -8.85 -10.48
CA VAL A 54 -1.76 -9.77 -9.45
C VAL A 54 -0.25 -9.66 -9.33
N ALA A 55 0.49 -9.65 -10.44
CA ALA A 55 1.95 -9.53 -10.42
C ALA A 55 2.45 -8.20 -9.80
N LEU A 56 1.77 -7.09 -10.06
CA LEU A 56 2.09 -5.79 -9.46
C LEU A 56 1.86 -5.78 -7.94
N ASN A 57 0.75 -6.35 -7.49
CA ASN A 57 0.43 -6.42 -6.06
C ASN A 57 1.35 -7.41 -5.34
N ALA A 58 1.65 -8.56 -5.94
CA ALA A 58 2.65 -9.52 -5.44
C ALA A 58 4.04 -8.87 -5.30
N ARG A 59 4.45 -8.02 -6.24
CA ARG A 59 5.70 -7.24 -6.13
C ARG A 59 5.70 -6.33 -4.90
N ASN A 60 4.60 -5.65 -4.61
CA ASN A 60 4.49 -4.80 -3.42
C ASN A 60 4.58 -5.63 -2.12
N LEU A 61 3.88 -6.77 -2.06
CA LEU A 61 3.96 -7.69 -0.92
C LEU A 61 5.39 -8.24 -0.73
N ALA A 62 6.05 -8.65 -1.81
CA ALA A 62 7.42 -9.15 -1.78
C ALA A 62 8.45 -8.11 -1.29
N ILE A 63 8.23 -6.82 -1.55
CA ILE A 63 9.07 -5.74 -1.01
C ILE A 63 8.98 -5.70 0.53
N ALA A 64 7.77 -5.78 1.07
CA ALA A 64 7.54 -5.80 2.51
C ALA A 64 8.07 -7.10 3.15
N GLU A 65 7.79 -8.25 2.53
CA GLU A 65 8.28 -9.56 2.96
C GLU A 65 9.81 -9.62 3.01
N LYS A 66 10.49 -9.09 1.98
CA LYS A 66 11.96 -9.02 1.95
C LYS A 66 12.54 -8.18 3.09
N ALA A 67 11.79 -7.19 3.58
CA ALA A 67 12.17 -6.39 4.75
C ALA A 67 11.80 -7.06 6.08
N GLY A 68 11.12 -8.22 6.06
CA GLY A 68 10.63 -8.90 7.25
C GLY A 68 9.52 -8.15 7.98
N LEU A 69 8.72 -7.37 7.25
CA LEU A 69 7.68 -6.51 7.81
C LEU A 69 6.31 -6.86 7.23
N ASP A 70 5.27 -6.83 8.07
CA ASP A 70 3.89 -6.83 7.61
C ASP A 70 3.54 -5.52 6.90
N LEU A 71 2.80 -5.62 5.79
CA LEU A 71 2.35 -4.48 5.00
C LEU A 71 1.06 -3.89 5.59
N LEU A 72 1.05 -2.58 5.82
CA LEU A 72 -0.09 -1.80 6.29
C LEU A 72 -0.55 -0.84 5.20
N THR A 73 -1.84 -0.85 4.88
CA THR A 73 -2.48 0.18 4.05
C THR A 73 -3.72 0.73 4.73
N ILE A 74 -4.07 1.97 4.40
CA ILE A 74 -5.29 2.65 4.88
C ILE A 74 -6.33 2.89 3.77
N CYS A 75 -6.02 2.45 2.55
CA CYS A 75 -6.92 2.55 1.42
C CYS A 75 -7.63 1.21 1.21
N SER A 76 -8.95 1.18 1.35
CA SER A 76 -9.76 -0.03 1.16
C SER A 76 -9.63 -0.62 -0.25
N THR A 77 -9.49 0.22 -1.27
CA THR A 77 -9.24 -0.22 -2.65
C THR A 77 -7.88 -0.91 -2.77
N CYS A 78 -6.83 -0.34 -2.15
CA CYS A 78 -5.52 -0.97 -2.12
C CYS A 78 -5.55 -2.31 -1.38
N GLN A 79 -6.23 -2.36 -0.23
CA GLN A 79 -6.43 -3.59 0.53
C GLN A 79 -7.08 -4.68 -0.33
N GLY A 80 -8.13 -4.31 -1.08
CA GLY A 80 -8.83 -5.23 -1.98
C GLY A 80 -7.90 -5.82 -3.04
N MET A 81 -7.14 -4.97 -3.75
CA MET A 81 -6.21 -5.42 -4.79
C MET A 81 -5.03 -6.25 -4.23
N LEU A 82 -4.47 -5.84 -3.09
CA LEU A 82 -3.38 -6.58 -2.44
C LEU A 82 -3.82 -7.96 -1.97
N SER A 83 -5.09 -8.13 -1.58
CA SER A 83 -5.63 -9.40 -1.11
C SER A 83 -5.89 -10.42 -2.24
N LEU A 84 -5.73 -10.00 -3.50
CA LEU A 84 -5.83 -10.90 -4.67
C LEU A 84 -4.51 -11.61 -4.99
N ALA A 85 -3.41 -11.16 -4.39
CA ALA A 85 -2.06 -11.65 -4.64
C ALA A 85 -1.60 -12.70 -3.62
#